data_AF-A0A9X1HAH5-F1
#
_entry.id   AF-A0A9X1HAH5-F1
#
_cell.length_a   1.000
_cell.length_b   1.000
_cell.length_c   1.000
_cell.angle_alpha   90.00
_cell.angle_beta   90.00
_cell.angle_gamma   90.00
#
_symmetry.space_group_name_H-M   'P 1'
#
loop_
_entity.id
_entity.type
_entity.pdbx_description
1 polymer ?
#
loop_
_entity_poly.entity_id
_entity_poly.type
_entity_poly.pdbx_seq_one_letter_code
_entity_poly.pdbx_strand_id
1 'polypeptide(L)'
;MKKITLALLLLSSFTALFAQAPQKMNYQSVIRKTDGTLLVNTSIGIKTSILLGSPIGTASYVETQTITTNVNGLATLEIGGGIPVTGTFAAINWGAGSHFIKTEIDPAGGTNYTISGTSQLLSVPYALYAGSSVSKGKTSIILTGDITDADAVAQIQAELGPYTENVYVTNTTNLTTLDLSTAKSFINLTIMDNTKLSSIKLDNLIEIYGDLEIENNEKLSSLVFPVFTVMHGYEISIGSNPTLTSISFPVLSKTKGIYFTYNASLTSISFPMLSKVYTSQTSLNFNNNALPSSQVNAILNKLLDISPANTSPTSGNFIQLQGQNPAAPPTGQGLTDKATLISRGNSVSTD
;
A
#
# COMPACT_ATOMS: atom_id res chain seq x y z
N MET A 1 -25.31 -40.88 3.19
CA MET A 1 -25.34 -40.36 4.57
C MET A 1 -23.97 -40.31 5.23
N LYS A 2 -23.20 -41.42 5.31
CA LYS A 2 -21.87 -41.46 5.97
C LYS A 2 -20.81 -40.45 5.45
N LYS A 3 -20.83 -40.12 4.16
CA LYS A 3 -19.89 -39.14 3.55
C LYS A 3 -20.19 -37.68 3.90
N ILE A 4 -21.47 -37.35 4.16
CA ILE A 4 -21.91 -36.00 4.53
C ILE A 4 -21.58 -35.74 6.01
N THR A 5 -21.74 -36.75 6.87
CA THR A 5 -21.36 -36.66 8.28
C THR A 5 -19.85 -36.45 8.46
N LEU A 6 -19.02 -37.09 7.62
CA LEU A 6 -17.57 -36.91 7.66
C LEU A 6 -17.14 -35.52 7.17
N ALA A 7 -17.82 -34.97 6.15
CA ALA A 7 -17.57 -33.60 5.68
C ALA A 7 -17.97 -32.53 6.71
N LEU A 8 -19.08 -32.72 7.43
CA LEU A 8 -19.48 -31.83 8.52
C LEU A 8 -18.50 -31.89 9.72
N LEU A 9 -17.93 -33.07 10.01
CA LEU A 9 -16.93 -33.25 11.08
C LEU A 9 -15.56 -32.64 10.72
N LEU A 10 -15.22 -32.60 9.43
CA LEU A 10 -14.01 -31.96 8.90
C LEU A 10 -14.15 -30.42 8.81
N LEU A 11 -15.37 -29.90 8.64
CA LEU A 11 -15.61 -28.45 8.68
C LEU A 11 -15.60 -27.86 10.09
N SER A 12 -15.91 -28.66 11.12
CA SER A 12 -15.89 -28.21 12.52
C SER A 12 -14.51 -28.26 13.19
N SER A 13 -13.49 -28.79 12.51
CA SER A 13 -12.12 -28.92 13.04
C SER A 13 -11.20 -27.73 12.71
N PHE A 14 -11.70 -26.72 11.99
CA PHE A 14 -10.99 -25.46 11.74
C PHE A 14 -11.48 -24.34 12.67
N THR A 15 -11.35 -24.53 13.98
CA THR A 15 -11.42 -23.37 14.89
C THR A 15 -10.06 -22.67 14.85
N ALA A 16 -10.03 -21.48 14.26
CA ALA A 16 -8.89 -20.60 14.35
C ALA A 16 -8.66 -20.24 15.82
N LEU A 17 -7.69 -20.89 16.47
CA LEU A 17 -7.25 -20.52 17.80
C LEU A 17 -6.47 -19.22 17.68
N PHE A 18 -7.14 -18.09 17.93
CA PHE A 18 -6.46 -16.82 18.13
C PHE A 18 -5.71 -16.89 19.46
N ALA A 19 -4.40 -17.16 19.41
CA ALA A 19 -3.53 -16.99 20.56
C ALA A 19 -3.36 -15.48 20.85
N GLN A 20 -4.38 -14.85 21.44
CA GLN A 20 -4.25 -13.50 21.93
C GLN A 20 -3.41 -13.53 23.20
N ALA A 21 -2.37 -12.69 23.24
CA ALA A 21 -1.64 -12.46 24.48
C ALA A 21 -2.65 -12.03 25.56
N PRO A 22 -2.51 -12.52 26.81
CA PRO A 22 -3.40 -12.12 27.89
C PRO A 22 -3.53 -10.60 27.97
N GLN A 23 -4.76 -10.09 27.98
CA GLN A 23 -5.08 -8.65 28.05
C GLN A 23 -4.94 -8.13 29.49
N LYS A 24 -3.78 -8.40 30.10
CA LYS A 24 -3.44 -8.03 31.47
C LYS A 24 -1.92 -7.94 31.67
N MET A 25 -1.49 -7.17 32.67
CA MET A 25 -0.08 -7.00 33.03
C MET A 25 0.15 -7.16 34.53
N ASN A 26 1.28 -7.73 34.93
CA ASN A 26 1.65 -7.84 36.35
C ASN A 26 2.02 -6.47 36.93
N TYR A 27 1.57 -6.21 38.16
CA TYR A 27 1.96 -5.04 38.93
C TYR A 27 2.18 -5.43 40.40
N GLN A 28 3.25 -4.88 40.97
CA GLN A 28 3.61 -5.10 42.37
C GLN A 28 3.94 -3.77 43.05
N SER A 29 3.45 -3.62 44.28
CA SER A 29 3.74 -2.45 45.10
C SER A 29 3.80 -2.81 46.57
N VAL A 30 4.67 -2.16 47.33
CA VAL A 30 4.75 -2.32 48.79
C VAL A 30 3.92 -1.24 49.44
N ILE A 31 2.88 -1.65 50.17
CA ILE A 31 1.90 -0.73 50.76
C ILE A 31 2.32 -0.36 52.18
N ARG A 32 2.42 0.94 52.43
CA ARG A 32 2.74 1.52 53.74
C ARG A 32 1.60 2.42 54.18
N LYS A 33 1.37 2.47 55.50
CA LYS A 33 0.50 3.46 56.13
C LYS A 33 1.19 4.83 56.15
N THR A 34 0.46 5.87 56.52
CA THR A 34 0.96 7.25 56.62
C THR A 34 2.12 7.40 57.62
N ASP A 35 2.18 6.53 58.63
CA ASP A 35 3.28 6.46 59.62
C ASP A 35 4.52 5.68 59.12
N GLY A 36 4.50 5.20 57.87
CA GLY A 36 5.58 4.44 57.25
C GLY A 36 5.58 2.94 57.56
N THR A 37 4.69 2.46 58.44
CA THR A 37 4.58 1.02 58.76
C THR A 37 3.99 0.23 57.61
N LEU A 38 4.41 -1.03 57.46
CA LEU A 38 3.89 -1.93 56.41
C LEU A 38 2.43 -2.31 56.72
N LEU A 39 1.60 -2.28 55.69
CA LEU A 39 0.24 -2.80 55.77
C LEU A 39 0.29 -4.29 55.40
N VAL A 40 0.48 -5.15 56.39
CA VAL A 40 0.74 -6.60 56.21
C VAL A 40 -0.53 -7.44 56.35
N ASN A 41 -0.65 -8.53 55.58
CA ASN A 41 -1.74 -9.51 55.68
C ASN A 41 -3.15 -8.89 55.75
N THR A 42 -3.35 -7.77 55.04
CA THR A 42 -4.57 -6.96 55.12
C THR A 42 -5.25 -6.93 53.76
N SER A 43 -6.57 -7.11 53.75
CA SER A 43 -7.40 -6.92 52.55
C SER A 43 -7.55 -5.44 52.26
N ILE A 44 -7.21 -5.03 51.04
CA ILE A 44 -7.22 -3.63 50.59
C ILE A 44 -7.98 -3.48 49.28
N GLY A 45 -8.62 -2.33 49.10
CA GLY A 45 -9.26 -1.94 47.85
C GLY A 45 -8.27 -1.15 47.01
N ILE A 46 -8.13 -1.49 45.73
CA ILE A 46 -7.24 -0.80 44.80
C ILE A 46 -8.06 -0.37 43.58
N LYS A 47 -7.97 0.91 43.23
CA LYS A 47 -8.41 1.45 41.95
C LYS A 47 -7.18 1.78 41.11
N THR A 48 -7.12 1.21 39.92
CA THR A 48 -6.03 1.42 38.97
C THR A 48 -6.54 2.21 37.78
N SER A 49 -5.80 3.22 37.34
CA SER A 49 -6.09 4.00 36.14
C SER A 49 -4.88 4.03 35.21
N ILE A 50 -5.13 3.86 33.91
CA ILE A 50 -4.15 4.10 32.84
C ILE A 50 -4.42 5.48 32.28
N LEU A 51 -3.50 6.42 32.53
CA LEU A 51 -3.60 7.81 32.12
C LEU A 51 -2.79 8.06 30.86
N LEU A 52 -3.33 8.84 29.93
CA LEU A 52 -2.71 9.18 28.66
C LEU A 52 -1.96 10.52 28.73
N GLY A 53 -0.74 10.56 28.20
CA GLY A 53 0.06 11.76 27.94
C GLY A 53 0.76 12.37 29.16
N SER A 54 0.16 12.33 30.35
CA SER A 54 0.75 12.88 31.58
C SER A 54 0.27 12.17 32.86
N PRO A 55 0.95 12.35 34.01
CA PRO A 55 0.53 11.81 35.31
C PRO A 55 -0.83 12.30 35.81
N ILE A 56 -1.38 13.36 35.20
CA ILE A 56 -2.69 13.95 35.50
C ILE A 56 -3.62 13.92 34.27
N GLY A 57 -3.25 13.14 33.25
CA GLY A 57 -4.00 13.05 32.01
C GLY A 57 -5.33 12.30 32.17
N THR A 58 -6.13 12.30 31.10
CA THR A 58 -7.39 11.55 31.06
C THR A 58 -7.13 10.05 31.20
N ALA A 59 -7.96 9.38 32.01
CA ALA A 59 -7.91 7.93 32.13
C ALA A 59 -8.51 7.25 30.90
N SER A 60 -7.70 6.53 30.14
CA SER A 60 -8.15 5.68 29.03
C SER A 60 -8.76 4.37 29.52
N TYR A 61 -8.39 3.94 30.73
CA TYR A 61 -8.91 2.75 31.38
C TYR A 61 -8.89 2.91 32.91
N VAL A 62 -9.93 2.43 33.59
CA VAL A 62 -10.01 2.38 35.06
C VAL A 62 -10.59 1.04 35.47
N GLU A 63 -10.00 0.41 36.49
CA GLU A 63 -10.52 -0.81 37.12
C GLU A 63 -10.41 -0.75 38.65
N THR A 64 -11.17 -1.62 39.32
CA THR A 64 -11.07 -1.86 40.76
C THR A 64 -10.81 -3.31 41.08
N GLN A 65 -10.00 -3.57 42.10
CA GLN A 65 -9.66 -4.90 42.61
C GLN A 65 -9.58 -4.89 44.14
N THR A 66 -9.85 -6.04 44.76
CA THR A 66 -9.59 -6.28 46.18
C THR A 66 -8.52 -7.36 46.29
N ILE A 67 -7.44 -7.08 47.02
CA ILE A 67 -6.33 -8.02 47.21
C ILE A 67 -5.88 -8.03 48.67
N THR A 68 -5.15 -9.07 49.07
CA THR A 68 -4.54 -9.15 50.40
C THR A 68 -3.02 -8.97 50.29
N THR A 69 -2.45 -8.05 51.05
CA THR A 69 -1.00 -7.86 51.12
C THR A 69 -0.32 -9.03 51.83
N ASN A 70 0.94 -9.34 51.53
CA ASN A 70 1.68 -10.37 52.26
C ASN A 70 2.36 -9.85 53.53
N VAL A 71 3.17 -10.70 54.18
CA VAL A 71 3.96 -10.35 55.39
C VAL A 71 4.95 -9.19 55.20
N ASN A 72 5.35 -8.90 53.96
CA ASN A 72 6.22 -7.78 53.61
C ASN A 72 5.43 -6.55 53.15
N GLY A 73 4.10 -6.54 53.30
CA GLY A 73 3.22 -5.49 52.80
C GLY A 73 3.14 -5.43 51.28
N LEU A 74 3.59 -6.48 50.57
CA LEU A 74 3.57 -6.53 49.11
C LEU A 74 2.16 -6.86 48.61
N ALA A 75 1.65 -5.97 47.76
CA ALA A 75 0.50 -6.16 46.90
C ALA A 75 0.97 -6.72 45.55
N THR A 76 0.36 -7.81 45.08
CA THR A 76 0.56 -8.35 43.72
C THR A 76 -0.80 -8.43 43.04
N LEU A 77 -0.93 -7.81 41.86
CA LEU A 77 -2.15 -7.84 41.06
C LEU A 77 -1.84 -7.92 39.56
N GLU A 78 -2.83 -8.34 38.79
CA GLU A 78 -2.82 -8.31 37.34
C GLU A 78 -3.73 -7.18 36.85
N ILE A 79 -3.14 -6.06 36.41
CA ILE A 79 -3.91 -4.93 35.86
C ILE A 79 -4.54 -5.38 34.55
N GLY A 80 -5.85 -5.15 34.37
CA GLY A 80 -6.65 -5.67 33.26
C GLY A 80 -7.49 -6.89 33.64
N GLY A 81 -7.23 -7.48 34.81
CA GLY A 81 -8.02 -8.58 35.39
C GLY A 81 -9.07 -8.14 36.41
N GLY A 82 -9.17 -6.85 36.72
CA GLY A 82 -10.12 -6.30 37.68
C GLY A 82 -11.51 -6.06 37.11
N ILE A 83 -12.37 -5.41 37.90
CA ILE A 83 -13.69 -4.96 37.45
C ILE A 83 -13.52 -3.61 36.74
N PRO A 84 -13.77 -3.51 35.42
CA PRO A 84 -13.65 -2.25 34.70
C PRO A 84 -14.71 -1.24 35.15
N VAL A 85 -14.27 0.00 35.39
CA VAL A 85 -15.13 1.16 35.69
C VAL A 85 -15.21 2.11 34.48
N THR A 86 -14.13 2.19 33.68
CA THR A 86 -14.07 3.02 32.47
C THR A 86 -13.23 2.31 31.43
N GLY A 87 -13.73 2.26 30.18
CA GLY A 87 -13.04 1.62 29.07
C GLY A 87 -12.84 0.11 29.23
N THR A 88 -12.05 -0.48 28.34
CA THR A 88 -11.57 -1.86 28.44
C THR A 88 -10.06 -1.88 28.24
N PHE A 89 -9.35 -2.82 28.86
CA PHE A 89 -7.89 -2.91 28.74
C PHE A 89 -7.45 -3.13 27.28
N ALA A 90 -8.22 -3.92 26.52
CA ALA A 90 -7.96 -4.20 25.11
C ALA A 90 -8.17 -2.99 24.19
N ALA A 91 -8.95 -1.98 24.60
CA ALA A 91 -9.20 -0.78 23.81
C ALA A 91 -8.18 0.35 24.04
N ILE A 92 -7.21 0.15 24.94
CA ILE A 92 -6.16 1.15 25.19
C ILE A 92 -5.28 1.28 23.95
N ASN A 93 -5.17 2.49 23.40
CA ASN A 93 -4.26 2.78 22.30
C ASN A 93 -2.83 2.97 22.82
N TRP A 94 -2.12 1.87 23.05
CA TRP A 94 -0.75 1.86 23.56
C TRP A 94 0.26 2.61 22.66
N GLY A 95 -0.07 2.84 21.39
CA GLY A 95 0.76 3.62 20.46
C GLY A 95 0.59 5.14 20.60
N ALA A 96 -0.42 5.61 21.32
CA ALA A 96 -0.68 7.02 21.53
C ALA A 96 0.13 7.56 22.70
N GLY A 97 1.31 8.15 22.44
CA GLY A 97 2.08 8.87 23.46
C GLY A 97 2.45 8.06 24.72
N SER A 98 2.87 8.77 25.76
CA SER A 98 3.26 8.17 27.04
C SER A 98 2.04 7.77 27.86
N HIS A 99 2.12 6.62 28.54
CA HIS A 99 1.08 6.15 29.45
C HIS A 99 1.58 6.13 30.90
N PHE A 100 0.68 6.32 31.86
CA PHE A 100 0.99 6.31 33.29
C PHE A 100 0.02 5.40 34.04
N ILE A 101 0.53 4.64 35.00
CA ILE A 101 -0.29 3.90 35.96
C ILE A 101 -0.48 4.77 37.18
N LYS A 102 -1.73 5.03 37.52
CA LYS A 102 -2.13 5.61 38.81
C LYS A 102 -2.82 4.54 39.64
N THR A 103 -2.34 4.32 40.85
CA THR A 103 -2.98 3.44 41.84
C THR A 103 -3.52 4.27 43.00
N GLU A 104 -4.75 4.01 43.40
CA GLU A 104 -5.42 4.61 44.54
C GLU A 104 -5.87 3.47 45.47
N ILE A 105 -5.54 3.52 46.76
CA ILE A 105 -5.65 2.40 47.69
C ILE A 105 -6.47 2.80 48.92
N ASP A 106 -7.45 1.96 49.27
CA ASP A 106 -8.19 1.97 50.52
C ASP A 106 -7.64 0.86 51.43
N PRO A 107 -6.93 1.21 52.52
CA PRO A 107 -6.39 0.25 53.48
C PRO A 107 -7.43 -0.64 54.17
N ALA A 108 -8.70 -0.25 54.18
CA ALA A 108 -9.79 -0.97 54.82
C ALA A 108 -10.57 -1.88 53.86
N GLY A 109 -10.16 -1.96 52.58
CA GLY A 109 -10.84 -2.82 51.60
C GLY A 109 -12.04 -2.18 50.91
N GLY A 110 -12.38 -0.93 51.25
CA GLY A 110 -13.52 -0.20 50.70
C GLY A 110 -13.19 0.64 49.45
N THR A 111 -13.91 1.74 49.28
CA THR A 111 -13.79 2.68 48.17
C THR A 111 -13.28 4.06 48.59
N ASN A 112 -12.85 4.22 49.85
CA ASN A 112 -12.29 5.45 50.41
C ASN A 112 -10.77 5.47 50.23
N TYR A 113 -10.34 5.67 48.98
CA TYR A 113 -8.93 5.62 48.61
C TYR A 113 -8.15 6.81 49.22
N THR A 114 -7.19 6.51 50.10
CA THR A 114 -6.41 7.52 50.84
C THR A 114 -4.92 7.52 50.47
N ILE A 115 -4.40 6.42 49.94
CA ILE A 115 -3.02 6.30 49.47
C ILE A 115 -3.05 6.35 47.94
N SER A 116 -2.24 7.21 47.32
CA SER A 116 -2.13 7.27 45.87
C SER A 116 -0.70 7.34 45.39
N GLY A 117 -0.45 6.82 44.19
CA GLY A 117 0.84 6.90 43.51
C GLY A 117 0.65 6.85 42.01
N THR A 118 1.49 7.58 41.28
CA THR A 118 1.50 7.59 39.81
C THR A 118 2.91 7.34 39.30
N SER A 119 3.04 6.41 38.36
CA SER A 119 4.32 6.08 37.70
C SER A 119 4.14 5.98 36.19
N GLN A 120 5.13 6.42 35.42
CA GLN A 120 5.12 6.24 33.97
C GLN A 120 5.32 4.76 33.60
N LEU A 121 4.57 4.29 32.61
CA LEU A 121 4.86 3.03 31.94
C LEU A 121 6.03 3.24 30.98
N LEU A 122 7.16 2.63 31.33
CA LEU A 122 8.33 2.58 30.47
C LEU A 122 8.32 1.28 29.67
N SER A 123 8.75 1.34 28.41
CA SER A 123 8.88 0.15 27.57
C SER A 123 9.93 -0.79 28.12
N VAL A 124 9.64 -2.10 28.16
CA VAL A 124 10.64 -3.13 28.42
C VAL A 124 11.48 -3.41 27.16
N PRO A 125 12.75 -3.87 27.26
CA PRO A 125 13.62 -4.06 26.09
C PRO A 125 13.02 -4.91 24.95
N TYR A 126 12.29 -5.98 25.30
CA TYR A 126 11.58 -6.81 24.31
C TYR A 126 10.40 -6.08 23.65
N ALA A 127 9.70 -5.21 24.38
CA ALA A 127 8.62 -4.37 23.83
C ALA A 127 9.15 -3.26 22.92
N LEU A 128 10.37 -2.74 23.16
CA LEU A 128 11.05 -1.83 22.22
C LEU A 128 11.39 -2.54 20.91
N TYR A 129 11.84 -3.80 20.97
CA TYR A 129 12.11 -4.60 19.78
C TYR A 129 10.83 -4.96 19.02
N ALA A 130 9.75 -5.33 19.72
CA ALA A 130 8.46 -5.65 19.11
C ALA A 130 7.73 -4.40 18.55
N GLY A 131 7.79 -3.25 19.23
CA GLY A 131 7.23 -1.97 18.77
C GLY A 131 7.97 -1.37 17.56
N SER A 132 9.10 -1.96 17.17
CA SER A 132 9.87 -1.60 15.98
C SER A 132 9.46 -2.39 14.73
N SER A 133 8.51 -3.33 14.82
CA SER A 133 7.95 -4.00 13.63
C SER A 133 6.97 -3.06 12.92
N VAL A 134 7.50 -1.98 12.35
CA VAL A 134 6.79 -1.17 11.35
C VAL A 134 6.35 -2.14 10.26
N SER A 135 5.05 -2.16 9.95
CA SER A 135 4.52 -2.94 8.83
C SER A 135 5.39 -2.66 7.61
N LYS A 136 6.05 -3.69 7.08
CA LYS A 136 6.89 -3.55 5.88
C LYS A 136 6.08 -3.64 4.59
N GLY A 137 4.75 -3.71 4.71
CA GLY A 137 3.83 -4.01 3.62
C GLY A 137 3.74 -5.50 3.35
N LYS A 138 2.68 -5.90 2.64
CA LYS A 138 2.58 -7.22 2.02
C LYS A 138 3.41 -7.22 0.74
N THR A 139 3.96 -8.39 0.37
CA THR A 139 4.68 -8.57 -0.90
C THR A 139 3.80 -8.23 -2.10
N SER A 140 2.51 -8.61 -2.05
CA SER A 140 1.55 -8.34 -3.10
C SER A 140 0.25 -7.78 -2.52
N ILE A 141 -0.30 -6.76 -3.17
CA ILE A 141 -1.63 -6.21 -2.91
C ILE A 141 -2.54 -6.64 -4.05
N ILE A 142 -3.73 -7.12 -3.71
CA ILE A 142 -4.74 -7.56 -4.69
C ILE A 142 -6.05 -6.84 -4.38
N LEU A 143 -6.52 -6.04 -5.34
CA LEU A 143 -7.82 -5.37 -5.32
C LEU A 143 -8.68 -5.97 -6.42
N THR A 144 -9.86 -6.51 -6.08
CA THR A 144 -10.72 -7.20 -7.05
C THR A 144 -12.19 -7.18 -6.62
N GLY A 145 -13.08 -7.52 -7.55
CA GLY A 145 -14.51 -7.65 -7.30
C GLY A 145 -15.18 -6.32 -6.99
N ASP A 146 -16.13 -6.33 -6.06
CA ASP A 146 -16.99 -5.18 -5.80
C ASP A 146 -16.38 -4.11 -4.87
N ILE A 147 -15.04 -4.07 -4.80
CA ILE A 147 -14.30 -3.15 -3.94
C ILE A 147 -14.66 -1.69 -4.27
N THR A 148 -14.97 -0.92 -3.22
CA THR A 148 -15.23 0.52 -3.35
C THR A 148 -13.94 1.32 -3.22
N ASP A 149 -13.98 2.61 -3.59
CA ASP A 149 -12.83 3.50 -3.40
C ASP A 149 -12.39 3.57 -1.92
N ALA A 150 -13.34 3.56 -0.98
CA ALA A 150 -13.04 3.62 0.45
C ALA A 150 -12.34 2.33 0.93
N ASP A 151 -12.78 1.17 0.46
CA ASP A 151 -12.18 -0.12 0.80
C ASP A 151 -10.78 -0.26 0.20
N ALA A 152 -10.60 0.15 -1.05
CA ALA A 152 -9.30 0.16 -1.71
C ALA A 152 -8.31 1.07 -0.99
N VAL A 153 -8.71 2.28 -0.60
CA VAL A 153 -7.89 3.19 0.19
C VAL A 153 -7.50 2.55 1.53
N ALA A 154 -8.47 1.99 2.27
CA ALA A 154 -8.20 1.35 3.54
C ALA A 154 -7.22 0.16 3.41
N GLN A 155 -7.39 -0.65 2.37
CA GLN A 155 -6.52 -1.79 2.10
C GLN A 155 -5.12 -1.36 1.70
N ILE A 156 -4.98 -0.40 0.78
CA ILE A 156 -3.66 0.13 0.37
C ILE A 156 -2.93 0.73 1.58
N GLN A 157 -3.62 1.51 2.43
CA GLN A 157 -3.01 2.09 3.64
C GLN A 157 -2.52 1.02 4.63
N ALA A 158 -3.22 -0.11 4.73
CA ALA A 158 -2.83 -1.20 5.62
C ALA A 158 -1.72 -2.10 5.04
N GLU A 159 -1.69 -2.27 3.72
CA GLU A 159 -0.90 -3.30 3.05
C GLU A 159 0.31 -2.76 2.27
N LEU A 160 0.32 -1.49 1.87
CA LEU A 160 1.43 -0.90 1.14
C LEU A 160 2.58 -0.54 2.09
N GLY A 161 3.78 -1.00 1.75
CA GLY A 161 4.98 -0.70 2.51
C GLY A 161 6.25 -0.85 1.68
N PRO A 162 7.42 -0.65 2.29
CA PRO A 162 8.71 -0.65 1.60
C PRO A 162 9.08 -1.98 0.92
N TYR A 163 8.45 -3.09 1.29
CA TYR A 163 8.66 -4.42 0.69
C TYR A 163 7.48 -4.87 -0.18
N THR A 164 6.54 -3.98 -0.50
CA THR A 164 5.51 -4.29 -1.48
C THR A 164 6.13 -4.28 -2.87
N GLU A 165 6.07 -5.44 -3.51
CA GLU A 165 6.67 -5.68 -4.83
C GLU A 165 5.63 -5.61 -5.92
N ASN A 166 4.40 -6.07 -5.66
CA ASN A 166 3.39 -6.23 -6.71
C ASN A 166 2.06 -5.61 -6.31
N VAL A 167 1.41 -4.97 -7.27
CA VAL A 167 0.03 -4.49 -7.12
C VAL A 167 -0.80 -4.99 -8.30
N TYR A 168 -1.86 -5.72 -7.97
CA TYR A 168 -2.83 -6.26 -8.91
C TYR A 168 -4.20 -5.64 -8.64
N VAL A 169 -4.71 -4.87 -9.60
CA VAL A 169 -6.06 -4.28 -9.55
C VAL A 169 -6.85 -4.84 -10.72
N THR A 170 -7.59 -5.91 -10.45
CA THR A 170 -8.17 -6.73 -11.51
C THR A 170 -9.65 -6.98 -11.29
N ASN A 171 -10.46 -6.94 -12.35
CA ASN A 171 -11.88 -7.32 -12.31
C ASN A 171 -12.69 -6.53 -11.26
N THR A 172 -12.45 -5.23 -11.11
CA THR A 172 -13.22 -4.41 -10.16
C THR A 172 -14.51 -3.86 -10.78
N THR A 173 -15.59 -3.84 -10.00
CA THR A 173 -16.93 -3.43 -10.45
C THR A 173 -17.41 -2.10 -9.85
N ASN A 174 -16.81 -1.65 -8.75
CA ASN A 174 -17.17 -0.41 -8.06
C ASN A 174 -16.01 0.57 -7.83
N LEU A 175 -14.77 0.18 -8.11
CA LEU A 175 -13.63 1.05 -7.99
C LEU A 175 -13.67 2.10 -9.10
N THR A 176 -13.68 3.38 -8.73
CA THR A 176 -13.65 4.51 -9.67
C THR A 176 -12.30 5.23 -9.68
N THR A 177 -11.60 5.20 -8.54
CA THR A 177 -10.29 5.85 -8.36
C THR A 177 -9.32 4.92 -7.65
N LEU A 178 -8.17 4.67 -8.28
CA LEU A 178 -7.04 3.97 -7.67
C LEU A 178 -5.99 5.00 -7.23
N ASP A 179 -5.70 5.06 -5.93
CA ASP A 179 -4.70 5.98 -5.37
C ASP A 179 -3.47 5.20 -4.89
N LEU A 180 -2.39 5.26 -5.67
CA LEU A 180 -1.08 4.70 -5.33
C LEU A 180 -0.03 5.82 -5.19
N SER A 181 -0.46 7.05 -4.86
CA SER A 181 0.43 8.21 -4.84
C SER A 181 1.55 8.12 -3.80
N THR A 182 1.48 7.22 -2.83
CA THR A 182 2.56 7.00 -1.85
C THR A 182 3.60 5.98 -2.30
N ALA A 183 3.33 5.20 -3.34
CA ALA A 183 4.23 4.19 -3.86
C ALA A 183 5.38 4.82 -4.66
N LYS A 184 6.58 4.28 -4.51
CA LYS A 184 7.79 4.74 -5.22
C LYS A 184 8.24 3.82 -6.34
N SER A 185 8.08 2.51 -6.13
CA SER A 185 8.57 1.50 -7.06
C SER A 185 7.81 0.20 -6.87
N PHE A 186 7.69 -0.57 -7.95
CA PHE A 186 7.17 -1.93 -7.93
C PHE A 186 8.05 -2.85 -8.78
N ILE A 187 7.99 -4.15 -8.52
CA ILE A 187 8.34 -5.15 -9.53
C ILE A 187 7.24 -5.15 -10.59
N ASN A 188 5.99 -5.44 -10.24
CA ASN A 188 4.89 -5.47 -11.21
C ASN A 188 3.73 -4.57 -10.79
N LEU A 189 3.16 -3.85 -11.77
CA LEU A 189 1.91 -3.12 -11.60
C LEU A 189 0.94 -3.53 -12.71
N THR A 190 -0.10 -4.26 -12.34
CA THR A 190 -1.13 -4.76 -13.26
C THR A 190 -2.48 -4.18 -12.88
N ILE A 191 -3.12 -3.48 -13.82
CA ILE A 191 -4.42 -2.83 -13.66
C ILE A 191 -5.30 -3.25 -14.84
N MET A 192 -6.12 -4.27 -14.64
CA MET A 192 -6.86 -4.93 -15.73
C MET A 192 -8.35 -5.12 -15.47
N ASP A 193 -9.15 -5.06 -16.52
CA ASP A 193 -10.57 -5.47 -16.50
C ASP A 193 -11.41 -4.72 -15.46
N ASN A 194 -11.15 -3.42 -15.27
CA ASN A 194 -11.87 -2.60 -14.30
C ASN A 194 -12.96 -1.77 -14.98
N THR A 195 -14.22 -2.11 -14.71
CA THR A 195 -15.39 -1.58 -15.45
C THR A 195 -15.73 -0.13 -15.14
N LYS A 196 -15.35 0.39 -13.96
CA LYS A 196 -15.65 1.77 -13.52
C LYS A 196 -14.41 2.61 -13.25
N LEU A 197 -13.21 2.04 -13.30
CA LEU A 197 -11.98 2.75 -12.97
C LEU A 197 -11.74 3.86 -13.98
N SER A 198 -11.76 5.09 -13.50
CA SER A 198 -11.68 6.30 -14.33
C SER A 198 -10.43 7.13 -14.07
N SER A 199 -9.82 6.94 -12.90
CA SER A 199 -8.64 7.67 -12.45
C SER A 199 -7.65 6.73 -11.75
N ILE A 200 -6.37 6.86 -12.10
CA ILE A 200 -5.24 6.18 -11.47
C ILE A 200 -4.24 7.26 -11.07
N LYS A 201 -3.87 7.33 -9.79
CA LYS A 201 -2.89 8.29 -9.28
C LYS A 201 -1.56 7.61 -8.95
N LEU A 202 -0.49 8.13 -9.53
CA LEU A 202 0.88 7.58 -9.50
C LEU A 202 1.90 8.69 -9.21
N ASP A 203 1.55 9.64 -8.34
CA ASP A 203 2.26 10.92 -8.18
C ASP A 203 3.74 10.75 -7.83
N ASN A 204 4.10 9.68 -7.11
CA ASN A 204 5.46 9.41 -6.65
C ASN A 204 6.08 8.13 -7.25
N LEU A 205 5.45 7.49 -8.24
CA LEU A 205 5.98 6.28 -8.86
C LEU A 205 7.18 6.63 -9.77
N ILE A 206 8.37 6.19 -9.39
CA ILE A 206 9.65 6.55 -10.04
C ILE A 206 10.09 5.47 -11.04
N GLU A 207 9.90 4.20 -10.71
CA GLU A 207 10.44 3.08 -11.51
C GLU A 207 9.65 1.79 -11.32
N ILE A 208 9.68 0.93 -12.35
CA ILE A 208 9.15 -0.43 -12.30
C ILE A 208 10.24 -1.40 -12.80
N TYR A 209 10.40 -2.51 -12.08
CA TYR A 209 11.46 -3.50 -12.32
C TYR A 209 11.05 -4.66 -13.24
N GLY A 210 9.78 -5.06 -13.18
CA GLY A 210 9.13 -6.10 -13.98
C GLY A 210 8.19 -5.47 -15.00
N ASP A 211 6.89 -5.75 -14.96
CA ASP A 211 5.96 -5.30 -16.01
C ASP A 211 4.99 -4.22 -15.51
N LEU A 212 4.63 -3.31 -16.43
CA LEU A 212 3.58 -2.30 -16.23
C LEU A 212 2.47 -2.57 -17.23
N GLU A 213 1.33 -3.06 -16.74
CA GLU A 213 0.18 -3.47 -17.54
C GLU A 213 -1.06 -2.68 -17.11
N ILE A 214 -1.62 -1.92 -18.04
CA ILE A 214 -2.89 -1.19 -17.83
C ILE A 214 -3.81 -1.50 -19.00
N GLU A 215 -4.68 -2.49 -18.82
CA GLU A 215 -5.51 -3.02 -19.91
C GLU A 215 -7.01 -3.09 -19.57
N ASN A 216 -7.87 -2.97 -20.57
CA ASN A 216 -9.33 -3.17 -20.40
C ASN A 216 -9.97 -2.32 -19.28
N ASN A 217 -9.53 -1.07 -19.09
CA ASN A 217 -10.15 -0.13 -18.14
C ASN A 217 -11.13 0.78 -18.89
N GLU A 218 -12.41 0.42 -18.89
CA GLU A 218 -13.44 0.99 -19.77
C GLU A 218 -13.69 2.49 -19.59
N LYS A 219 -13.38 3.06 -18.42
CA LYS A 219 -13.65 4.46 -18.06
C LYS A 219 -12.41 5.30 -17.90
N LEU A 220 -11.23 4.71 -18.06
CA LEU A 220 -9.96 5.42 -17.88
C LEU A 220 -9.79 6.44 -19.00
N SER A 221 -9.63 7.72 -18.64
CA SER A 221 -9.67 8.83 -19.60
C SER A 221 -8.29 9.42 -19.92
N SER A 222 -7.36 9.34 -18.96
CA SER A 222 -5.99 9.81 -19.10
C SER A 222 -5.06 9.03 -18.18
N LEU A 223 -3.79 8.97 -18.56
CA LEU A 223 -2.71 8.40 -17.76
C LEU A 223 -1.54 9.37 -17.69
N VAL A 224 -1.12 9.69 -16.47
CA VAL A 224 0.02 10.56 -16.22
C VAL A 224 0.95 9.87 -15.24
N PHE A 225 2.23 9.82 -15.58
CA PHE A 225 3.30 9.28 -14.77
C PHE A 225 4.30 10.41 -14.45
N PRO A 226 3.99 11.30 -13.48
CA PRO A 226 4.64 12.61 -13.36
C PRO A 226 6.15 12.52 -13.12
N VAL A 227 6.58 11.52 -12.34
CA VAL A 227 7.96 11.35 -11.89
C VAL A 227 8.57 10.01 -12.32
N PHE A 228 7.92 9.27 -13.22
CA PHE A 228 8.40 7.96 -13.66
C PHE A 228 9.59 8.11 -14.61
N THR A 229 10.77 7.69 -14.16
CA THR A 229 12.05 7.95 -14.83
C THR A 229 12.57 6.79 -15.66
N VAL A 230 12.34 5.54 -15.22
CA VAL A 230 12.95 4.35 -15.81
C VAL A 230 12.00 3.16 -15.72
N MET A 231 11.87 2.46 -16.84
CA MET A 231 11.30 1.12 -16.93
C MET A 231 12.44 0.11 -17.11
N HIS A 232 12.66 -0.77 -16.13
CA HIS A 232 13.76 -1.75 -16.18
C HIS A 232 13.33 -3.09 -16.80
N GLY A 233 12.08 -3.50 -16.63
CA GLY A 233 11.56 -4.74 -17.19
C GLY A 233 11.25 -4.63 -18.68
N TYR A 234 10.48 -5.57 -19.22
CA TYR A 234 10.43 -5.79 -20.67
C TYR A 234 9.66 -4.70 -21.40
N GLU A 235 8.50 -4.32 -20.90
CA GLU A 235 7.62 -3.41 -21.61
C GLU A 235 6.66 -2.63 -20.70
N ILE A 236 6.20 -1.51 -21.25
CA ILE A 236 5.04 -0.78 -20.77
C ILE A 236 3.87 -1.16 -21.69
N SER A 237 2.91 -1.95 -21.20
CA SER A 237 1.68 -2.30 -21.93
C SER A 237 0.51 -1.45 -21.44
N ILE A 238 -0.08 -0.68 -22.36
CA ILE A 238 -1.30 0.09 -22.13
C ILE A 238 -2.24 -0.23 -23.28
N GLY A 239 -3.16 -1.17 -23.03
CA GLY A 239 -3.96 -1.84 -24.04
C GLY A 239 -5.45 -1.64 -23.85
N SER A 240 -6.24 -1.57 -24.92
CA SER A 240 -7.69 -1.81 -24.83
C SER A 240 -8.43 -0.91 -23.82
N ASN A 241 -7.99 0.34 -23.63
CA ASN A 241 -8.68 1.33 -22.79
C ASN A 241 -9.47 2.28 -23.72
N PRO A 242 -10.75 1.98 -24.03
CA PRO A 242 -11.46 2.61 -25.15
C PRO A 242 -11.68 4.11 -24.98
N THR A 243 -11.76 4.62 -23.74
CA THR A 243 -11.95 6.05 -23.43
C THR A 243 -10.65 6.81 -23.19
N LEU A 244 -9.50 6.14 -23.22
CA LEU A 244 -8.21 6.74 -22.89
C LEU A 244 -7.81 7.71 -24.01
N THR A 245 -7.69 8.99 -23.69
CA THR A 245 -7.41 10.05 -24.67
C THR A 245 -5.95 10.47 -24.70
N SER A 246 -5.25 10.31 -23.58
CA SER A 246 -3.87 10.76 -23.42
C SER A 246 -3.04 9.87 -22.51
N ILE A 247 -1.76 9.71 -22.87
CA ILE A 247 -0.72 9.04 -22.07
C ILE A 247 0.47 10.00 -21.96
N SER A 248 0.94 10.25 -20.73
CA SER A 248 2.04 11.18 -20.47
C SER A 248 3.08 10.62 -19.52
N PHE A 249 4.33 10.63 -19.98
CA PHE A 249 5.54 10.28 -19.27
C PHE A 249 6.55 11.44 -19.33
N PRO A 250 6.36 12.52 -18.54
CA PRO A 250 7.15 13.74 -18.69
C PRO A 250 8.66 13.55 -18.51
N VAL A 251 9.07 12.62 -17.64
CA VAL A 251 10.49 12.41 -17.25
C VAL A 251 11.02 11.01 -17.55
N LEU A 252 10.27 10.18 -18.27
CA LEU A 252 10.73 8.84 -18.66
C LEU A 252 11.97 8.99 -19.55
N SER A 253 13.10 8.53 -19.05
CA SER A 253 14.40 8.64 -19.72
C SER A 253 14.75 7.38 -20.50
N LYS A 254 14.29 6.22 -20.00
CA LYS A 254 14.74 4.89 -20.42
C LYS A 254 13.62 3.86 -20.32
N THR A 255 13.44 3.05 -21.35
CA THR A 255 12.57 1.86 -21.34
C THR A 255 13.14 0.77 -22.24
N LYS A 256 12.66 -0.47 -22.13
CA LYS A 256 12.96 -1.55 -23.08
C LYS A 256 11.92 -1.69 -24.19
N GLY A 257 10.66 -1.40 -23.94
CA GLY A 257 9.54 -1.61 -24.87
C GLY A 257 8.34 -0.75 -24.53
N ILE A 258 7.54 -0.41 -25.53
CA ILE A 258 6.32 0.41 -25.39
C ILE A 258 5.24 -0.20 -26.27
N TYR A 259 4.11 -0.55 -25.66
CA TYR A 259 2.96 -1.15 -26.33
C TYR A 259 1.71 -0.39 -25.92
N PHE A 260 1.37 0.64 -26.68
CA PHE A 260 0.12 1.38 -26.52
C PHE A 260 -0.80 0.96 -27.63
N THR A 261 -1.69 0.00 -27.37
CA THR A 261 -2.47 -0.63 -28.44
C THR A 261 -3.95 -0.67 -28.14
N TYR A 262 -4.80 -0.66 -29.17
CA TYR A 262 -6.25 -0.82 -29.02
C TYR A 262 -6.93 0.25 -28.12
N ASN A 263 -6.33 1.45 -27.98
CA ASN A 263 -6.95 2.54 -27.24
C ASN A 263 -7.70 3.46 -28.24
N ALA A 264 -8.95 3.11 -28.50
CA ALA A 264 -9.77 3.68 -29.59
C ALA A 264 -9.97 5.21 -29.54
N SER A 265 -9.73 5.88 -28.40
CA SER A 265 -9.82 7.34 -28.25
C SER A 265 -8.47 8.03 -28.06
N LEU A 266 -7.35 7.29 -28.10
CA LEU A 266 -6.04 7.80 -27.76
C LEU A 266 -5.50 8.68 -28.87
N THR A 267 -5.41 9.99 -28.60
CA THR A 267 -5.01 11.01 -29.58
C THR A 267 -3.66 11.67 -29.23
N SER A 268 -3.21 11.55 -27.98
CA SER A 268 -1.99 12.23 -27.51
C SER A 268 -1.10 11.29 -26.69
N ILE A 269 0.17 11.20 -27.06
CA ILE A 269 1.20 10.48 -26.30
C ILE A 269 2.40 11.41 -26.08
N SER A 270 2.90 11.50 -24.86
CA SER A 270 4.04 12.37 -24.54
C SER A 270 5.10 11.62 -23.74
N PHE A 271 6.34 11.64 -24.23
CA PHE A 271 7.53 11.11 -23.53
C PHE A 271 8.78 11.94 -23.89
N PRO A 272 8.80 13.26 -23.58
CA PRO A 272 9.77 14.20 -24.14
C PRO A 272 11.21 13.92 -23.70
N MET A 273 11.41 13.36 -22.50
CA MET A 273 12.74 13.05 -21.95
C MET A 273 13.28 11.68 -22.35
N LEU A 274 12.54 10.91 -23.15
CA LEU A 274 12.99 9.58 -23.58
C LEU A 274 14.28 9.73 -24.38
N SER A 275 15.35 9.10 -23.90
CA SER A 275 16.69 9.21 -24.50
C SER A 275 17.25 7.86 -24.93
N LYS A 276 16.66 6.77 -24.44
CA LYS A 276 17.12 5.42 -24.74
C LYS A 276 15.98 4.42 -24.71
N VAL A 277 15.91 3.60 -25.76
CA VAL A 277 15.15 2.34 -25.77
C VAL A 277 16.20 1.22 -25.75
N TYR A 278 16.20 0.43 -24.68
CA TYR A 278 17.17 -0.63 -24.47
C TYR A 278 16.83 -1.83 -25.34
N THR A 279 17.85 -2.26 -26.09
CA THR A 279 17.99 -3.46 -26.94
C THR A 279 17.82 -3.23 -28.45
N SER A 280 18.57 -4.04 -29.19
CA SER A 280 18.25 -4.40 -30.56
C SER A 280 17.01 -5.29 -30.57
N GLN A 281 16.07 -5.09 -31.51
CA GLN A 281 14.81 -5.83 -31.62
C GLN A 281 13.73 -5.48 -30.59
N THR A 282 13.78 -4.29 -29.96
CA THR A 282 12.62 -3.79 -29.21
C THR A 282 11.41 -3.62 -30.13
N SER A 283 10.23 -4.02 -29.67
CA SER A 283 8.97 -3.60 -30.26
C SER A 283 8.46 -2.31 -29.61
N LEU A 284 8.20 -1.32 -30.46
CA LEU A 284 7.57 -0.04 -30.16
C LEU A 284 6.25 -0.01 -30.93
N ASN A 285 5.19 -0.44 -30.25
CA ASN A 285 3.89 -0.70 -30.86
C ASN A 285 2.85 0.33 -30.41
N PHE A 286 2.33 1.07 -31.37
CA PHE A 286 1.33 2.11 -31.22
C PHE A 286 0.11 1.83 -32.10
N ASN A 287 -0.17 0.56 -32.42
CA ASN A 287 -1.22 0.18 -33.36
C ASN A 287 -2.63 0.33 -32.77
N ASN A 288 -3.62 0.50 -33.64
CA ASN A 288 -5.04 0.44 -33.28
C ASN A 288 -5.45 1.52 -32.25
N ASN A 289 -4.98 2.76 -32.43
CA ASN A 289 -5.37 3.92 -31.61
C ASN A 289 -6.10 4.97 -32.46
N ALA A 290 -6.26 6.19 -31.95
CA ALA A 290 -6.81 7.34 -32.70
C ALA A 290 -5.78 8.45 -32.86
N LEU A 291 -4.49 8.09 -33.03
CA LEU A 291 -3.42 9.08 -33.12
C LEU A 291 -3.55 9.85 -34.43
N PRO A 292 -3.64 11.19 -34.41
CA PRO A 292 -3.63 11.98 -35.64
C PRO A 292 -2.24 11.97 -36.29
N SER A 293 -2.15 12.29 -37.59
CA SER A 293 -0.86 12.33 -38.32
C SER A 293 0.19 13.23 -37.67
N SER A 294 -0.23 14.31 -36.99
CA SER A 294 0.68 15.17 -36.22
C SER A 294 1.36 14.43 -35.06
N GLN A 295 0.60 13.58 -34.36
CA GLN A 295 1.10 12.75 -33.27
C GLN A 295 1.98 11.60 -33.79
N VAL A 296 1.60 10.99 -34.92
CA VAL A 296 2.44 10.00 -35.62
C VAL A 296 3.78 10.62 -36.02
N ASN A 297 3.78 11.81 -36.62
CA ASN A 297 4.99 12.55 -36.96
C ASN A 297 5.85 12.85 -35.72
N ALA A 298 5.23 13.29 -34.62
CA ALA A 298 5.95 13.58 -33.37
C ALA A 298 6.62 12.34 -32.78
N ILE A 299 5.95 11.18 -32.82
CA ILE A 299 6.54 9.90 -32.37
C ILE A 299 7.72 9.52 -33.26
N LEU A 300 7.57 9.55 -34.59
CA LEU A 300 8.66 9.24 -35.52
C LEU A 300 9.88 10.14 -35.30
N ASN A 301 9.64 11.44 -35.13
CA ASN A 301 10.68 12.41 -34.83
C ASN A 301 11.39 12.08 -33.51
N LYS A 302 10.64 11.79 -32.44
CA LYS A 302 11.21 11.44 -31.14
C LYS A 302 12.04 10.15 -31.18
N LEU A 303 11.61 9.17 -31.98
CA LEU A 303 12.33 7.91 -32.15
C LEU A 303 13.61 8.07 -32.99
N LEU A 304 13.67 9.07 -33.88
CA LEU A 304 14.86 9.42 -34.65
C LEU A 304 16.01 9.86 -33.74
N ASP A 305 15.71 10.64 -32.69
CA ASP A 305 16.71 11.15 -31.75
C ASP A 305 17.41 10.04 -30.96
N ILE A 306 16.70 8.93 -30.71
CA ILE A 306 17.13 7.86 -29.81
C ILE A 306 17.52 6.57 -30.53
N SER A 307 17.35 6.50 -31.85
CA SER A 307 17.77 5.36 -32.68
C SER A 307 19.07 5.69 -33.40
N PRO A 308 20.26 5.42 -32.82
CA PRO A 308 21.52 5.66 -33.51
C PRO A 308 21.61 4.83 -34.80
N ALA A 309 22.43 5.26 -35.76
CA ALA A 309 22.66 4.51 -36.99
C ALA A 309 23.22 3.12 -36.62
N ASN A 310 22.41 2.09 -36.79
CA ASN A 310 22.80 0.75 -36.40
C ASN A 310 23.77 0.19 -37.46
N THR A 311 24.97 -0.22 -37.06
CA THR A 311 25.98 -0.76 -37.98
C THR A 311 25.74 -2.22 -38.35
N SER A 312 24.65 -2.84 -37.86
CA SER A 312 24.28 -4.22 -38.14
C SER A 312 22.82 -4.35 -38.63
N PRO A 313 22.58 -4.86 -39.85
CA PRO A 313 21.27 -4.87 -40.51
C PRO A 313 20.22 -5.83 -39.90
N THR A 314 20.56 -6.61 -38.87
CA THR A 314 19.65 -7.59 -38.22
C THR A 314 19.22 -7.19 -36.81
N SER A 315 19.40 -5.93 -36.42
CA SER A 315 19.32 -5.51 -35.01
C SER A 315 18.50 -4.24 -34.74
N GLY A 316 17.75 -3.73 -35.71
CA GLY A 316 16.88 -2.55 -35.54
C GLY A 316 15.61 -2.83 -34.75
N ASN A 317 14.90 -1.77 -34.39
CA ASN A 317 13.64 -1.84 -33.66
C ASN A 317 12.45 -2.07 -34.61
N PHE A 318 11.37 -2.64 -34.09
CA PHE A 318 10.08 -2.74 -34.75
C PHE A 318 9.21 -1.56 -34.31
N ILE A 319 9.00 -0.60 -35.20
CA ILE A 319 8.18 0.59 -34.93
C ILE A 319 6.86 0.42 -35.69
N GLN A 320 5.77 0.26 -34.95
CA GLN A 320 4.45 -0.04 -35.52
C GLN A 320 3.46 1.07 -35.14
N LEU A 321 2.93 1.77 -36.14
CA LEU A 321 2.02 2.91 -36.03
C LEU A 321 0.81 2.74 -36.98
N GLN A 322 0.33 1.51 -37.14
CA GLN A 322 -0.75 1.14 -38.08
C GLN A 322 -2.11 1.00 -37.40
N GLY A 323 -3.17 0.99 -38.20
CA GLY A 323 -4.54 0.82 -37.76
C GLY A 323 -5.05 2.01 -36.96
N GLN A 324 -4.55 3.23 -37.21
CA GLN A 324 -5.16 4.39 -36.56
C GLN A 324 -6.58 4.57 -37.08
N ASN A 325 -7.49 5.01 -36.22
CA ASN A 325 -8.87 5.29 -36.59
C ASN A 325 -9.27 6.71 -36.14
N PRO A 326 -9.39 7.67 -37.07
CA PRO A 326 -9.21 7.52 -38.52
C PRO A 326 -7.75 7.25 -38.92
N ALA A 327 -7.54 6.73 -40.14
CA ALA A 327 -6.20 6.45 -40.67
C ALA A 327 -5.32 7.72 -40.64
N ALA A 328 -4.09 7.57 -40.17
CA ALA A 328 -3.18 8.67 -39.91
C ALA A 328 -1.79 8.43 -40.52
N PRO A 329 -1.68 8.42 -41.87
CA PRO A 329 -0.39 8.29 -42.52
C PRO A 329 0.52 9.46 -42.12
N PRO A 330 1.86 9.24 -42.01
CA PRO A 330 2.80 10.31 -41.75
C PRO A 330 2.81 11.31 -42.91
N THR A 331 3.10 12.58 -42.60
CA THR A 331 3.09 13.68 -43.59
C THR A 331 4.32 14.57 -43.45
N GLY A 332 4.72 15.23 -44.53
CA GLY A 332 5.84 16.18 -44.52
C GLY A 332 7.11 15.58 -43.92
N GLN A 333 7.64 16.22 -42.87
CA GLN A 333 8.83 15.74 -42.15
C GLN A 333 8.68 14.31 -41.60
N GLY A 334 7.47 13.86 -41.26
CA GLY A 334 7.24 12.48 -40.79
C GLY A 334 7.58 11.41 -41.83
N LEU A 335 7.40 11.69 -43.12
CA LEU A 335 7.83 10.79 -44.19
C LEU A 335 9.36 10.67 -44.26
N THR A 336 10.06 11.80 -44.09
CA THR A 336 11.52 11.86 -44.01
C THR A 336 12.05 11.14 -42.78
N ASP A 337 11.41 11.32 -41.63
CA ASP A 337 11.78 10.68 -40.36
C ASP A 337 11.59 9.16 -40.46
N LYS A 338 10.45 8.69 -41.02
CA LYS A 338 10.20 7.27 -41.33
C LYS A 338 11.29 6.69 -42.23
N ALA A 339 11.59 7.34 -43.36
CA ALA A 339 12.62 6.87 -44.29
C ALA A 339 14.01 6.80 -43.63
N THR A 340 14.32 7.77 -42.76
CA THR A 340 15.60 7.80 -42.04
C THR A 340 15.67 6.71 -40.97
N LEU A 341 14.58 6.43 -40.25
CA LEU A 341 14.53 5.31 -39.31
C LEU A 341 14.74 3.97 -40.03
N ILE A 342 14.13 3.79 -41.20
CA ILE A 342 14.33 2.59 -42.04
C ILE A 342 15.78 2.48 -42.51
N SER A 343 16.39 3.58 -42.98
CA SER A 343 17.80 3.56 -43.42
C SER A 343 18.79 3.29 -42.29
N ARG A 344 18.39 3.55 -41.03
CA ARG A 344 19.12 3.17 -39.81
C ARG A 344 18.86 1.71 -39.38
N GLY A 345 18.15 0.92 -40.17
CA GLY A 345 17.94 -0.51 -39.96
C GLY A 345 16.67 -0.89 -39.20
N ASN A 346 15.77 0.07 -38.90
CA ASN A 346 14.51 -0.22 -38.21
C ASN A 346 13.43 -0.71 -39.18
N SER A 347 12.52 -1.55 -38.69
CA SER A 347 11.28 -1.87 -39.41
C SER A 347 10.20 -0.88 -39.01
N VAL A 348 9.76 -0.02 -39.92
CA VAL A 348 8.75 1.03 -39.62
C VAL A 348 7.50 0.84 -40.44
N SER A 349 6.37 0.64 -39.77
CA SER A 349 5.06 0.51 -40.42
C SER A 349 4.11 1.60 -39.93
N THR A 350 3.38 2.22 -40.86
CA THR A 350 2.38 3.26 -40.63
C THR A 350 1.16 2.98 -41.50
N ASP A 351 0.05 3.66 -41.25
CA ASP A 351 -1.09 3.72 -42.19
C ASP A 351 -0.70 4.21 -43.59
#